data_AF-A0A835GNR6-F1
#
_entry.id   AF-A0A835GNR6-F1
#
_cell.length_a   1.000
_cell.length_b   1.000
_cell.length_c   1.000
_cell.angle_alpha   90.00
_cell.angle_beta   90.00
_cell.angle_gamma   90.00
#
_symmetry.space_group_name_H-M   'P 1'
#
loop_
_entity.id
_entity.type
_entity.pdbx_description
1 polymer ?
#
loop_
_entity_poly.entity_id
_entity_poly.type
_entity_poly.pdbx_seq_one_letter_code
_entity_poly.pdbx_strand_id
1 'polypeptide(L)'
;MRADLPVFKRCCFCIPLRYGLLTWAYVKLVTVTIFSMFILVSLYHMVGMYTMYHLPIQRHNIIFMSVILTVLFIEISLTVTFIVGGHMKNVKLMRVFYVYNIVILTISSLLMIIAILMLVFPIEFFLYRTFEYISTCANFFFSIVIQLYFILLIRSEILKLEGKYGFSFVNNAAEGECNMRGDTQTEGDWKTIEDEPKKIKSVA
;
A
#
# COMPACT_ATOMS: atom_id res chain seq x y z
N MET A 1 29.21 -1.36 6.86
CA MET A 1 28.17 -1.06 7.86
C MET A 1 26.82 -1.24 7.18
N ARG A 2 26.03 -2.26 7.55
CA ARG A 2 24.66 -2.41 7.04
C ARG A 2 23.83 -1.35 7.76
N ALA A 3 23.35 -0.36 7.04
CA ALA A 3 22.42 0.63 7.59
C ALA A 3 21.07 -0.08 7.76
N ASP A 4 20.81 -0.60 8.96
CA ASP A 4 19.51 -1.16 9.30
C ASP A 4 18.48 -0.03 9.30
N LEU A 5 17.54 -0.07 8.35
CA LEU A 5 16.48 0.93 8.26
C LEU A 5 15.65 0.91 9.56
N PRO A 6 15.28 2.09 10.11
CA PRO A 6 14.59 2.17 11.39
C PRO A 6 13.22 1.48 11.35
N VAL A 7 12.96 0.62 12.33
CA VAL A 7 11.67 -0.05 12.52
C VAL A 7 10.79 0.80 13.43
N PHE A 8 9.75 1.42 12.88
CA PHE A 8 8.84 2.27 13.65
C PHE A 8 7.87 1.42 14.47
N LYS A 9 7.98 1.46 15.80
CA LYS A 9 7.08 0.73 16.72
C LYS A 9 5.76 1.48 17.00
N ARG A 10 5.69 2.78 16.73
CA ARG A 10 4.55 3.68 17.04
C ARG A 10 4.31 4.64 15.87
N CYS A 11 3.03 4.93 15.56
CA CYS A 11 2.66 6.02 14.66
C CYS A 11 2.57 7.34 15.47
N CYS A 12 2.42 8.48 14.80
CA CYS A 12 2.21 9.80 15.44
C CYS A 12 1.17 9.67 16.59
N PHE A 13 1.48 10.23 17.75
CA PHE A 13 0.63 10.16 18.98
C PHE A 13 0.54 8.81 19.70
N CYS A 14 1.58 7.96 19.67
CA CYS A 14 1.64 6.67 20.39
C CYS A 14 0.57 5.64 20.00
N ILE A 15 -0.16 5.87 18.91
CA ILE A 15 -1.15 4.93 18.41
C ILE A 15 -0.42 3.70 17.85
N PRO A 16 -0.88 2.47 18.17
CA PRO A 16 -0.36 1.25 17.56
C PRO A 16 -0.37 1.37 16.03
N LEU A 17 0.80 1.11 15.40
CA LEU A 17 1.10 1.30 13.98
C LEU A 17 -0.06 0.92 13.04
N ARG A 18 -0.60 -0.28 13.25
CA ARG A 18 -1.74 -0.83 12.51
C ARG A 18 -2.97 0.07 12.52
N TYR A 19 -3.38 0.57 13.68
CA TYR A 19 -4.58 1.39 13.81
C TYR A 19 -4.37 2.76 13.18
N GLY A 20 -3.21 3.38 13.34
CA GLY A 20 -2.93 4.68 12.69
C GLY A 20 -2.97 4.59 11.17
N LEU A 21 -2.39 3.53 10.60
CA LEU A 21 -2.38 3.27 9.16
C LEU A 21 -3.78 2.91 8.63
N LEU A 22 -4.58 2.20 9.41
CA LEU A 22 -5.98 1.93 9.09
C LEU A 22 -6.82 3.21 9.13
N THR A 23 -6.67 4.04 10.18
CA THR A 23 -7.36 5.32 10.31
C THR A 23 -7.04 6.23 9.13
N TRP A 24 -5.77 6.32 8.74
CA TRP A 24 -5.40 7.10 7.56
C TRP A 24 -6.00 6.54 6.27
N ALA A 25 -6.02 5.22 6.10
CA ALA A 25 -6.67 4.59 4.94
C ALA A 25 -8.16 4.93 4.86
N TYR A 26 -8.87 4.95 6.00
CA TYR A 26 -10.28 5.36 6.05
C TYR A 26 -10.45 6.84 5.73
N VAL A 27 -9.62 7.72 6.30
CA VAL A 27 -9.65 9.15 5.97
C VAL A 27 -9.42 9.35 4.47
N LYS A 28 -8.42 8.69 3.90
CA LYS A 28 -8.13 8.71 2.46
C LYS A 28 -9.31 8.17 1.63
N LEU A 29 -9.93 7.08 2.06
CA LEU A 29 -11.08 6.52 1.36
C LEU A 29 -12.24 7.52 1.32
N VAL A 30 -12.56 8.14 2.46
CA VAL A 30 -13.65 9.14 2.56
C VAL A 30 -13.33 10.37 1.71
N THR A 31 -12.10 10.88 1.73
CA THR A 31 -11.74 12.05 0.92
C THR A 31 -11.80 11.74 -0.57
N VAL A 32 -11.29 10.58 -1.01
CA VAL A 32 -11.32 10.18 -2.43
C VAL A 32 -12.74 9.89 -2.90
N THR A 33 -13.61 9.31 -2.07
CA THR A 33 -15.01 9.07 -2.47
C THR A 33 -15.80 10.37 -2.60
N ILE A 34 -15.65 11.32 -1.68
CA ILE A 34 -16.27 12.65 -1.78
C ILE A 34 -15.77 13.37 -3.04
N PHE A 35 -14.47 13.33 -3.30
CA PHE A 35 -13.90 13.95 -4.50
C PHE A 35 -14.41 13.28 -5.79
N SER A 36 -14.48 11.95 -5.83
CA SER A 36 -15.04 11.21 -6.96
C SER A 36 -16.51 11.57 -7.23
N MET A 37 -17.32 11.72 -6.18
CA MET A 37 -18.70 12.19 -6.31
C MET A 37 -18.80 13.59 -6.91
N PHE A 38 -17.93 14.51 -6.49
CA PHE A 38 -17.89 15.87 -7.06
C PHE A 38 -17.55 15.85 -8.55
N ILE A 39 -16.55 15.05 -8.94
CA ILE A 39 -16.17 14.87 -10.36
C ILE A 39 -17.31 14.23 -11.16
N LEU A 40 -18.01 13.25 -10.59
CA LEU A 40 -19.16 12.61 -11.24
C LEU A 40 -20.30 13.59 -11.50
N VAL A 41 -20.64 14.42 -10.51
CA VAL A 41 -21.66 15.48 -10.66
C VAL A 41 -21.22 16.51 -11.71
N SER A 42 -19.95 16.91 -11.70
CA SER A 42 -19.39 17.81 -12.71
C SER A 42 -19.46 17.20 -14.11
N LEU A 43 -19.13 15.91 -14.26
CA LEU A 43 -19.19 15.19 -15.52
C LEU A 43 -20.63 15.11 -16.02
N TYR A 44 -21.58 14.80 -15.14
CA TYR A 44 -23.00 14.76 -15.47
C TYR A 44 -23.50 16.11 -16.01
N HIS A 45 -23.15 17.21 -15.34
CA HIS A 45 -23.51 18.56 -15.79
C HIS A 45 -22.89 18.89 -17.15
N MET A 46 -21.62 18.55 -17.35
CA MET A 46 -20.92 18.77 -18.63
C MET A 46 -21.54 17.98 -19.79
N VAL A 47 -21.94 16.73 -19.56
CA VAL A 47 -22.64 15.90 -20.56
C VAL A 47 -24.03 16.46 -20.88
N GLY A 48 -24.75 16.96 -19.86
CA GLY A 48 -26.05 17.61 -20.05
C GLY A 48 -25.94 18.85 -20.94
N MET A 49 -24.96 19.72 -20.67
CA MET A 49 -24.69 20.91 -21.48
C MET A 49 -24.27 20.55 -22.91
N TYR A 50 -23.44 19.53 -23.09
CA TYR A 50 -23.03 19.06 -24.41
C TYR A 50 -24.21 18.58 -25.25
N THR A 51 -25.14 17.84 -24.64
CA THR A 51 -26.34 17.32 -25.31
C THR A 51 -27.29 18.45 -25.76
N MET A 52 -27.40 19.52 -24.98
CA MET A 52 -28.31 20.64 -25.28
C MET A 52 -27.74 21.65 -26.28
N TYR A 53 -26.45 21.95 -26.21
CA TYR A 53 -25.84 23.05 -26.97
C TYR A 53 -24.84 22.60 -28.06
N HIS A 54 -24.56 21.30 -28.19
CA HIS A 54 -23.64 20.71 -29.17
C HIS A 54 -22.27 21.39 -29.28
N LEU A 55 -21.74 21.89 -28.17
CA LEU A 55 -20.46 22.62 -28.15
C LEU A 55 -19.28 21.65 -28.34
N PRO A 56 -18.48 21.76 -29.42
CA PRO A 56 -17.40 20.82 -29.73
C PRO A 56 -16.25 20.86 -28.69
N ILE A 57 -16.02 22.02 -28.06
CA ILE A 57 -15.00 22.22 -27.02
C ILE A 57 -15.23 21.32 -25.79
N GLN A 58 -16.47 20.92 -25.50
CA GLN A 58 -16.76 20.12 -24.32
C GLN A 58 -16.38 18.63 -24.48
N ARG A 59 -16.20 18.11 -25.71
CA ARG A 59 -15.85 16.70 -25.92
C ARG A 59 -14.51 16.32 -25.29
N HIS A 60 -13.49 17.15 -25.47
CA HIS A 60 -12.17 16.91 -24.88
C HIS A 60 -12.23 16.92 -23.34
N ASN A 61 -12.98 17.86 -22.76
CA ASN A 61 -13.14 17.95 -21.31
C ASN A 61 -13.91 16.75 -20.74
N ILE A 62 -14.94 16.26 -21.44
CA ILE A 62 -15.70 15.07 -21.03
C ILE A 62 -14.80 13.82 -21.03
N ILE A 63 -14.00 13.63 -22.08
CA ILE A 63 -13.05 12.50 -22.16
C ILE A 63 -12.00 12.61 -21.05
N PHE A 64 -11.46 13.79 -20.82
CA PHE A 64 -10.45 14.00 -19.78
C PHE A 64 -11.01 13.71 -18.37
N MET A 65 -12.20 14.24 -18.06
CA MET A 65 -12.86 14.00 -16.78
C MET A 65 -13.27 12.54 -16.59
N SER A 66 -13.65 11.83 -17.67
CA SER A 66 -13.97 10.40 -17.57
C SER A 66 -12.73 9.55 -17.27
N VAL A 67 -11.57 9.89 -17.86
CA VAL A 67 -10.29 9.24 -17.54
C VAL A 67 -9.88 9.51 -16.09
N ILE A 68 -10.05 10.73 -15.59
CA ILE A 68 -9.79 11.03 -14.17
C ILE A 68 -10.70 10.18 -13.27
N LEU A 69 -11.99 10.09 -13.61
CA LEU A 69 -12.95 9.32 -12.84
C LEU A 69 -12.57 7.83 -12.76
N THR A 70 -12.13 7.22 -13.86
CA THR A 70 -11.70 5.80 -13.84
C THR A 70 -10.46 5.59 -12.97
N VAL A 71 -9.50 6.52 -12.99
CA VAL A 71 -8.32 6.48 -12.10
C VAL A 71 -8.75 6.56 -10.63
N LEU A 72 -9.71 7.43 -10.29
CA LEU A 72 -10.25 7.52 -8.93
C LEU A 72 -10.93 6.23 -8.47
N PHE A 73 -11.66 5.53 -9.35
CA PHE A 73 -12.24 4.23 -9.02
C PHE A 73 -11.20 3.16 -8.75
N ILE A 74 -10.09 3.15 -9.50
CA ILE A 74 -8.96 2.25 -9.24
C ILE A 74 -8.36 2.56 -7.86
N GLU A 75 -8.15 3.85 -7.54
CA GLU A 75 -7.63 4.30 -6.24
C GLU A 75 -8.52 3.85 -5.06
N ILE A 76 -9.85 4.00 -5.22
CA ILE A 76 -10.83 3.53 -4.23
C ILE A 76 -10.71 2.02 -4.04
N SER A 77 -10.67 1.26 -5.15
CA SER A 77 -10.59 -0.21 -5.12
C SER A 77 -9.33 -0.70 -4.40
N LEU A 78 -8.19 -0.06 -4.66
CA LEU A 78 -6.92 -0.38 -4.01
C LEU A 78 -6.92 0.02 -2.53
N THR A 79 -7.52 1.14 -2.17
CA THR A 79 -7.66 1.59 -0.77
C THR A 79 -8.55 0.63 0.02
N VAL A 80 -9.65 0.14 -0.56
CA VAL A 80 -10.51 -0.88 0.06
C VAL A 80 -9.73 -2.19 0.24
N THR A 81 -9.00 -2.63 -0.79
CA THR A 81 -8.17 -3.84 -0.73
C THR A 81 -7.13 -3.75 0.39
N PHE A 82 -6.54 -2.57 0.60
CA PHE A 82 -5.63 -2.31 1.69
C PHE A 82 -6.30 -2.37 3.07
N ILE A 83 -7.49 -1.80 3.22
CA ILE A 83 -8.25 -1.86 4.48
C ILE A 83 -8.59 -3.32 4.82
N VAL A 84 -9.03 -4.11 3.84
CA VAL A 84 -9.32 -5.54 4.00
C VAL A 84 -8.04 -6.32 4.37
N GLY A 85 -6.94 -6.09 3.66
CA GLY A 85 -5.63 -6.69 4.00
C GLY A 85 -5.17 -6.30 5.41
N GLY A 86 -5.40 -5.05 5.78
CA GLY A 86 -5.23 -4.46 7.10
C GLY A 86 -5.93 -5.24 8.21
N HIS A 87 -7.22 -5.53 8.02
CA HIS A 87 -8.06 -6.27 8.96
C HIS A 87 -7.77 -7.77 9.01
N MET A 88 -7.61 -8.40 7.84
CA MET A 88 -7.38 -9.84 7.72
C MET A 88 -5.96 -10.28 8.10
N LYS A 89 -5.05 -9.34 8.38
CA LYS A 89 -3.62 -9.59 8.66
C LYS A 89 -2.93 -10.39 7.54
N ASN A 90 -3.44 -10.29 6.31
CA ASN A 90 -2.91 -11.06 5.18
C ASN A 90 -1.71 -10.32 4.57
N VAL A 91 -0.50 -10.83 4.83
CA VAL A 91 0.77 -10.24 4.39
C VAL A 91 0.85 -10.13 2.87
N LYS A 92 0.23 -11.06 2.12
CA LYS A 92 0.24 -11.03 0.64
C LYS A 92 -0.45 -9.78 0.10
N LEU A 93 -1.63 -9.45 0.63
CA LEU A 93 -2.40 -8.26 0.25
C LEU A 93 -1.65 -6.96 0.60
N MET A 94 -1.05 -6.90 1.79
CA MET A 94 -0.22 -5.75 2.18
C MET A 94 1.00 -5.58 1.27
N ARG A 95 1.62 -6.68 0.81
CA ARG A 95 2.78 -6.62 -0.09
C ARG A 95 2.40 -6.10 -1.48
N VAL A 96 1.25 -6.49 -2.02
CA VAL A 96 0.76 -5.92 -3.30
C VAL A 96 0.54 -4.42 -3.15
N PHE A 97 -0.09 -3.98 -2.06
CA PHE A 97 -0.29 -2.55 -1.80
C PHE A 97 1.03 -1.79 -1.60
N TYR A 98 2.04 -2.42 -0.97
CA TYR A 98 3.37 -1.84 -0.83
C TYR A 98 4.03 -1.57 -2.20
N VAL A 99 4.01 -2.56 -3.10
CA VAL A 99 4.55 -2.42 -4.47
C VAL A 99 3.80 -1.32 -5.22
N TYR A 100 2.47 -1.28 -5.10
CA TYR A 100 1.65 -0.24 -5.70
C TYR A 100 2.05 1.18 -5.25
N ASN A 101 2.26 1.40 -3.94
CA ASN A 101 2.67 2.71 -3.43
C ASN A 101 4.06 3.11 -3.92
N ILE A 102 4.99 2.17 -4.09
CA ILE A 102 6.29 2.45 -4.71
C ILE A 102 6.12 2.90 -6.16
N VAL A 103 5.29 2.22 -6.94
CA VAL A 103 5.02 2.59 -8.34
C VAL A 103 4.38 3.98 -8.44
N ILE A 104 3.43 4.30 -7.57
CA ILE A 104 2.82 5.64 -7.54
C ILE A 104 3.84 6.71 -7.13
N LEU A 105 4.72 6.42 -6.17
CA LEU A 105 5.78 7.34 -5.78
C LEU A 105 6.74 7.61 -6.94
N THR A 106 7.15 6.59 -7.69
CA THR A 106 8.06 6.77 -8.83
C THR A 106 7.41 7.55 -9.97
N ILE A 107 6.13 7.28 -10.28
CA ILE A 107 5.39 8.06 -11.28
C ILE A 107 5.24 9.51 -10.83
N SER A 108 4.87 9.74 -9.56
CA SER A 108 4.68 11.09 -9.00
C SER A 108 5.98 11.90 -8.99
N SER A 109 7.11 11.27 -8.67
CA SER A 109 8.41 11.94 -8.68
C SER A 109 8.88 12.28 -10.09
N LEU A 110 8.66 11.40 -11.07
CA LEU A 110 8.94 11.71 -12.48
C LEU A 110 8.08 12.88 -12.98
N LEU A 111 6.78 12.88 -12.66
CA LEU A 111 5.88 13.98 -13.05
C LEU A 111 6.31 15.32 -12.43
N MET A 112 6.78 15.31 -11.18
CA MET A 112 7.33 16.50 -10.52
C MET A 112 8.57 17.02 -11.24
N ILE A 113 9.50 16.15 -11.64
CA ILE A 113 10.71 16.55 -12.38
C ILE A 113 10.33 17.22 -13.71
N ILE A 114 9.37 16.63 -14.44
CA ILE A 114 8.86 17.20 -15.70
C ILE A 114 8.21 18.56 -15.45
N ALA A 115 7.38 18.69 -14.40
CA ALA A 115 6.73 19.95 -14.05
C ALA A 115 7.74 21.05 -13.73
N ILE A 116 8.81 20.73 -13.00
CA ILE A 116 9.90 21.68 -12.69
C ILE A 116 10.64 22.06 -13.97
N LEU A 117 11.01 21.10 -14.83
CA LEU A 117 11.68 21.37 -16.10
C LEU A 117 10.85 22.32 -16.98
N MET A 118 9.57 22.00 -17.19
CA MET A 118 8.65 22.84 -17.98
C MET A 118 8.53 24.27 -17.46
N LEU A 119 8.70 24.46 -16.15
CA LEU A 119 8.57 25.76 -15.52
C LEU A 119 9.87 26.58 -15.50
N VAL A 120 11.04 25.93 -15.56
CA VAL A 120 12.34 26.62 -15.62
C VAL A 120 12.63 27.18 -17.02
N PHE A 121 12.04 26.62 -18.08
CA PHE A 121 12.29 27.04 -19.47
C PHE A 121 11.73 28.44 -19.87
N PRO A 122 10.54 28.89 -19.43
CA PRO A 122 10.06 30.24 -19.73
C PRO A 122 10.56 31.29 -18.73
N ILE A 123 11.70 31.92 -19.03
CA ILE A 123 12.37 32.95 -18.20
C ILE A 123 11.48 34.18 -17.95
N GLU A 124 10.55 34.51 -18.87
CA GLU A 124 9.73 35.72 -18.76
C GLU A 124 8.52 35.62 -17.80
N PHE A 125 8.11 34.42 -17.39
CA PHE A 125 6.94 34.22 -16.53
C PHE A 125 7.24 34.20 -15.01
N PHE A 126 8.52 34.28 -14.63
CA PHE A 126 8.99 33.96 -13.29
C PHE A 126 8.62 35.00 -12.21
N LEU A 127 8.46 36.27 -12.59
CA LEU A 127 8.25 37.39 -11.66
C LEU A 127 6.79 37.62 -11.23
N TYR A 128 5.81 37.21 -12.04
CA TYR A 128 4.39 37.47 -11.74
C TYR A 128 3.70 36.33 -10.96
N ARG A 129 4.27 35.12 -10.97
CA ARG A 129 3.61 33.89 -10.49
C ARG A 129 4.37 33.15 -9.39
N THR A 130 5.31 33.81 -8.73
CA THR A 130 6.23 33.21 -7.75
C THR A 130 5.50 32.52 -6.60
N PHE A 131 4.36 33.05 -6.15
CA PHE A 131 3.56 32.44 -5.09
C PHE A 131 2.90 31.11 -5.52
N GLU A 132 2.30 31.06 -6.70
CA GLU A 132 1.72 29.81 -7.24
C GLU A 132 2.80 28.75 -7.44
N TYR A 133 4.01 29.16 -7.85
CA TYR A 133 5.15 28.28 -7.98
C TYR A 133 5.60 27.69 -6.64
N ILE A 134 5.85 28.55 -5.64
CA ILE A 134 6.26 28.12 -4.30
C ILE A 134 5.21 27.18 -3.71
N SER A 135 3.92 27.51 -3.87
CA SER A 135 2.82 26.66 -3.43
C SER A 135 2.82 25.30 -4.14
N THR A 136 3.00 25.28 -5.46
CA THR A 136 3.05 24.04 -6.25
C THR A 136 4.23 23.16 -5.82
N CYS A 137 5.42 23.72 -5.71
CA CYS A 137 6.61 23.01 -5.23
C CYS A 137 6.44 22.48 -3.81
N ALA A 138 5.90 23.29 -2.89
CA ALA A 138 5.61 22.85 -1.53
C ALA A 138 4.62 21.68 -1.52
N ASN A 139 3.53 21.76 -2.29
CA ASN A 139 2.54 20.68 -2.39
C ASN A 139 3.16 19.38 -2.89
N PHE A 140 4.00 19.42 -3.92
CA PHE A 140 4.70 18.22 -4.41
C PHE A 140 5.67 17.67 -3.38
N PHE A 141 6.44 18.53 -2.72
CA PHE A 141 7.39 18.12 -1.68
C PHE A 141 6.68 17.41 -0.51
N PHE A 142 5.63 18.03 0.04
CA PHE A 142 4.84 17.42 1.12
C PHE A 142 4.19 16.12 0.66
N SER A 143 3.69 16.05 -0.58
CA SER A 143 3.10 14.83 -1.13
C SER A 143 4.11 13.68 -1.17
N ILE A 144 5.34 13.93 -1.63
CA ILE A 144 6.41 12.91 -1.66
C ILE A 144 6.81 12.48 -0.24
N VAL A 145 6.99 13.43 0.67
CA VAL A 145 7.34 13.14 2.07
C VAL A 145 6.27 12.27 2.72
N ILE A 146 4.99 12.61 2.52
CA ILE A 146 3.86 11.85 3.03
C ILE A 146 3.82 10.44 2.40
N GLN A 147 4.01 10.31 1.08
CA GLN A 147 4.05 9.01 0.41
C GLN A 147 5.20 8.13 0.90
N LEU A 148 6.40 8.69 1.05
CA LEU A 148 7.56 8.00 1.62
C LEU A 148 7.27 7.53 3.05
N TYR A 149 6.65 8.39 3.86
CA TYR A 149 6.23 8.04 5.20
C TYR A 149 5.26 6.84 5.19
N PHE A 150 4.26 6.82 4.30
CA PHE A 150 3.36 5.66 4.15
C PHE A 150 4.08 4.37 3.78
N ILE A 151 5.01 4.43 2.83
CA ILE A 151 5.79 3.26 2.41
C ILE A 151 6.59 2.70 3.59
N LEU A 152 7.21 3.56 4.39
CA LEU A 152 7.96 3.16 5.58
C LEU A 152 7.07 2.55 6.66
N LEU A 153 5.87 3.09 6.87
CA LEU A 153 4.88 2.53 7.80
C LEU A 153 4.40 1.14 7.36
N ILE A 154 4.05 0.98 6.08
CA ILE A 154 3.62 -0.31 5.52
C ILE A 154 4.74 -1.34 5.65
N ARG A 155 5.98 -0.97 5.31
CA ARG A 155 7.16 -1.85 5.47
C ARG A 155 7.33 -2.28 6.92
N SER A 156 7.20 -1.35 7.87
CA SER A 156 7.32 -1.65 9.30
C SER A 156 6.22 -2.61 9.77
N GLU A 157 4.99 -2.49 9.25
CA GLU A 157 3.89 -3.41 9.56
C GLU A 157 4.12 -4.80 8.95
N ILE A 158 4.61 -4.89 7.71
CA ILE A 158 4.95 -6.17 7.06
C ILE A 158 6.04 -6.91 7.86
N LEU A 159 7.13 -6.23 8.22
CA LEU A 159 8.22 -6.83 9.00
C LEU A 159 7.74 -7.30 10.38
N LYS A 160 6.80 -6.57 11.00
CA LYS A 160 6.21 -6.95 12.29
C LYS A 160 5.28 -8.16 12.18
N LEU A 161 4.57 -8.30 11.06
CA LEU A 161 3.75 -9.48 10.78
C LEU A 161 4.65 -10.69 10.50
N GLU A 162 5.66 -10.56 9.64
CA GLU A 162 6.62 -11.63 9.34
C GLU A 162 7.39 -12.08 10.59
N GLY A 163 7.85 -11.14 11.43
CA GLY A 163 8.56 -11.45 12.67
C GLY A 163 7.72 -12.14 13.75
N LYS A 164 6.38 -12.05 13.70
CA LYS A 164 5.51 -12.82 14.60
C LYS A 164 5.38 -14.30 14.22
N TYR A 165 5.69 -14.65 12.97
CA TYR A 165 5.72 -16.04 12.53
C TYR A 165 7.07 -16.72 12.76
N GLY A 166 8.09 -15.98 13.23
CA GLY A 166 9.39 -16.52 13.62
C GLY A 166 9.79 -16.01 14.99
N PHE A 167 9.39 -16.70 16.05
CA PHE A 167 10.00 -16.51 17.37
C PHE A 167 11.42 -17.07 17.33
N SER A 168 12.41 -16.20 17.13
CA SER A 168 13.79 -16.48 17.50
C SER A 168 13.96 -16.06 18.96
N PHE A 169 13.97 -17.03 19.87
CA PHE A 169 14.45 -16.80 21.22
C PHE A 169 15.97 -16.67 21.14
N VAL A 170 16.47 -15.44 21.04
CA VAL A 170 17.88 -15.17 21.30
C VAL A 170 18.05 -15.16 22.81
N ASN A 171 18.36 -16.34 23.36
CA ASN A 171 18.78 -16.47 24.74
C ASN A 171 20.18 -15.86 24.87
N ASN A 172 20.28 -14.60 25.28
CA ASN A 172 21.59 -13.96 25.49
C ASN A 172 22.42 -14.62 26.62
N ALA A 173 21.86 -15.58 27.36
CA ALA A 173 22.57 -16.34 28.39
C ALA A 173 23.02 -17.74 27.93
N ALA A 174 22.64 -18.18 26.72
CA ALA A 174 23.12 -19.44 26.14
C ALA A 174 23.37 -19.25 24.65
N GLU A 175 24.61 -19.41 24.20
CA GLU A 175 25.04 -19.37 22.79
C GLU A 175 24.49 -20.55 21.96
N GLY A 176 23.18 -20.78 21.99
CA GLY A 176 22.49 -21.80 21.22
C GLY A 176 21.30 -21.20 20.48
N GLU A 177 21.43 -21.00 19.17
CA GLU A 177 20.30 -20.71 18.29
C GLU A 177 19.35 -21.92 18.25
N CYS A 178 18.26 -21.87 19.01
CA CYS A 178 17.17 -22.84 18.87
C CYS A 178 16.17 -22.35 17.83
N ASN A 179 16.22 -22.93 16.63
CA ASN A 179 15.22 -22.74 15.59
C ASN A 179 14.12 -23.81 15.76
N MET A 180 12.95 -23.44 16.29
CA MET A 180 11.79 -24.35 16.30
C MET A 180 11.13 -24.33 14.92
N ARG A 181 11.36 -25.41 14.16
CA ARG A 181 10.62 -25.71 12.93
C ARG A 181 9.24 -26.25 13.35
N GLY A 182 8.20 -25.43 13.17
CA GLY A 182 6.83 -25.89 13.35
C GLY A 182 6.46 -26.81 12.18
N ASP A 183 6.72 -28.10 12.33
CA ASP A 183 6.16 -29.11 11.44
C ASP A 183 4.66 -29.22 11.74
N THR A 184 3.84 -28.72 10.83
CA THR A 184 2.42 -29.09 10.73
C THR A 184 2.35 -30.59 10.41
N GLN A 185 2.29 -31.40 11.46
CA GLN A 185 2.01 -32.82 11.38
C GLN A 185 0.49 -32.98 11.15
N THR A 186 0.10 -33.10 9.88
CA THR A 186 -1.21 -33.61 9.48
C THR A 186 -1.32 -35.07 9.93
N GLU A 187 -2.00 -35.24 11.06
CA GLU A 187 -3.03 -36.23 11.36
C GLU A 187 -3.27 -37.35 10.31
N GLY A 188 -3.07 -38.61 10.75
CA GLY A 188 -3.91 -39.75 10.35
C GLY A 188 -3.28 -40.85 9.48
N ASP A 189 -2.66 -41.86 10.11
CA ASP A 189 -3.00 -43.28 9.85
C ASP A 189 -2.36 -44.19 10.93
N TRP A 190 -3.08 -44.43 12.02
CA TRP A 190 -2.74 -45.49 12.97
C TRP A 190 -3.31 -46.80 12.42
N LYS A 191 -2.49 -47.54 11.66
CA LYS A 191 -2.78 -48.97 11.43
C LYS A 191 -2.27 -49.79 12.60
N THR A 192 -3.22 -50.48 13.17
CA THR A 192 -3.18 -51.40 14.29
C THR A 192 -2.20 -52.55 14.07
N ILE A 193 -1.52 -52.85 15.17
CA ILE A 193 -0.76 -54.05 15.46
C ILE A 193 -1.74 -55.23 15.48
N GLU A 194 -1.56 -56.20 14.59
CA GLU A 194 -2.08 -57.55 14.77
C GLU A 194 -0.94 -58.55 14.61
N ASP A 195 -1.00 -59.56 15.47
CA ASP A 195 0.02 -60.51 15.83
C ASP A 195 0.42 -61.48 14.71
N GLU A 196 1.72 -61.66 14.49
CA GLU A 196 2.24 -62.88 13.85
C GLU A 196 3.08 -63.71 14.85
N PRO A 197 2.72 -64.99 15.09
CA PRO A 197 3.44 -65.85 16.02
C PRO A 197 4.73 -66.43 15.41
N LYS A 198 5.82 -66.31 16.18
CA LYS A 198 7.11 -66.99 15.98
C LYS A 198 6.92 -68.52 15.85
N LYS A 199 7.18 -69.08 14.67
CA LYS A 199 7.44 -70.51 14.50
C LYS A 199 8.88 -70.83 14.87
N ILE A 200 9.03 -71.50 16.01
CA ILE A 200 10.21 -72.26 16.41
C ILE A 200 10.31 -73.48 15.48
N LYS A 201 11.42 -73.64 14.76
CA LYS A 201 11.83 -74.93 14.19
C LYS A 201 13.04 -75.44 14.96
N SER A 202 12.80 -76.54 15.66
CA SER A 202 13.77 -77.37 16.34
C SER A 202 14.67 -78.12 15.36
N VAL A 203 15.92 -78.27 15.79
CA VAL A 203 16.96 -79.15 15.26
C VAL A 203 16.53 -80.62 15.38
N ALA A 204 16.74 -81.37 14.30
CA ALA A 204 17.12 -82.79 14.30
C ALA A 204 17.85 -83.07 12.99
#